data_AF-A0A424QJE0-F1
#
_entry.id   AF-A0A424QJE0-F1
#
_cell.length_a   1.000
_cell.length_b   1.000
_cell.length_c   1.000
_cell.angle_alpha   90.00
_cell.angle_beta   90.00
_cell.angle_gamma   90.00
#
_symmetry.space_group_name_H-M   'P 1'
#
loop_
_entity.id
_entity.type
_entity.pdbx_description
1 polymer ?
#
loop_
_entity_poly.entity_id
_entity_poly.type
_entity_poly.pdbx_seq_one_letter_code
_entity_poly.pdbx_strand_id
1 'polypeptide(L)' 'MIPPKKRTLNEIRQTKDTFYVVPELKKKDSSQELFNEFFNSSNDKINSSNYLDFISFINEKGYHIVKK' A
#
# COMPACT_ATOMS: atom_id res chain seq x y z
N MET A 1 -36.59 15.26 -33.22
CA MET A 1 -35.41 15.08 -32.34
C MET A 1 -35.19 16.38 -31.58
N ILE A 2 -35.15 16.33 -30.25
CA ILE A 2 -34.93 17.52 -29.41
C ILE A 2 -33.42 17.80 -29.39
N PRO A 3 -32.96 18.99 -29.77
CA PRO A 3 -31.53 19.30 -29.75
C PRO A 3 -31.01 19.27 -28.31
N PRO A 4 -29.78 18.78 -28.09
CA PRO A 4 -29.22 18.68 -26.75
C PRO A 4 -29.09 20.09 -26.12
N LYS A 5 -29.55 20.23 -24.88
CA LYS A 5 -29.40 21.46 -24.09
C LYS A 5 -27.92 21.84 -24.02
N LYS A 6 -27.57 23.04 -24.48
CA LYS A 6 -26.23 23.60 -24.25
C LYS A 6 -26.04 23.83 -22.76
N ARG A 7 -25.04 23.16 -22.17
CA ARG A 7 -24.70 23.31 -20.75
C ARG A 7 -23.84 24.55 -20.54
N THR A 8 -24.02 25.20 -19.40
CA THR A 8 -23.12 26.27 -18.94
C THR A 8 -21.77 25.70 -18.51
N LEU A 9 -20.73 26.54 -18.47
CA LEU A 9 -19.41 26.13 -17.96
C LEU A 9 -19.48 25.59 -16.52
N ASN A 10 -20.40 26.10 -15.70
CA ASN A 10 -20.57 25.63 -14.32
C ASN A 10 -21.24 24.25 -14.26
N GLU A 11 -22.28 24.01 -15.07
CA GLU A 11 -22.90 22.67 -15.17
C GLU A 11 -21.88 21.62 -15.66
N ILE A 12 -20.99 21.97 -16.59
CA ILE A 12 -19.93 21.06 -17.05
C ILE A 12 -18.93 20.76 -15.94
N ARG A 13 -18.49 21.78 -15.18
CA ARG A 13 -17.53 21.61 -14.07
C ARG A 13 -18.10 20.72 -12.96
N GLN A 14 -19.38 20.91 -12.60
CA GLN A 14 -20.04 20.12 -11.56
C GLN A 14 -20.10 18.62 -11.89
N THR A 15 -20.26 18.26 -13.17
CA THR A 15 -20.28 16.84 -13.59
C THR A 15 -18.92 16.19 -13.71
N LYS A 16 -17.81 16.94 -13.64
CA LYS A 16 -16.47 16.33 -13.70
C LYS A 16 -16.07 15.67 -12.39
N ASP A 17 -16.49 16.25 -11.27
CA ASP A 17 -16.15 15.74 -9.94
C ASP A 17 -16.99 14.52 -9.54
N THR A 18 -18.15 14.31 -10.18
CA THR A 18 -19.01 13.13 -9.93
C THR A 18 -18.44 11.80 -10.40
N PHE A 19 -17.38 11.81 -11.22
CA PHE A 19 -16.71 10.58 -11.69
C PHE A 19 -15.34 10.36 -11.04
N TYR A 20 -14.96 11.20 -10.08
CA TYR A 20 -13.72 10.97 -9.33
C TYR A 20 -13.92 9.84 -8.33
N VAL A 21 -13.54 8.63 -8.72
CA VAL A 21 -13.40 7.49 -7.81
C VAL A 21 -12.02 7.60 -7.19
N VAL A 22 -11.97 7.84 -5.88
CA VAL A 22 -10.71 7.75 -5.12
C VAL A 22 -10.15 6.35 -5.36
N PRO A 23 -8.90 6.22 -5.88
CA PRO A 23 -8.30 4.91 -6.06
C PRO A 23 -8.29 4.18 -4.72
N GLU A 24 -8.82 2.96 -4.69
CA GLU A 24 -8.63 2.08 -3.54
C GLU A 24 -7.14 1.78 -3.41
N LEU A 25 -6.46 2.54 -2.56
CA LEU A 25 -5.11 2.24 -2.14
C LEU A 25 -5.19 0.94 -1.37
N LYS A 26 -4.92 -0.18 -2.05
CA LYS A 26 -4.68 -1.46 -1.39
C LYS A 26 -3.64 -1.19 -0.31
N LYS A 27 -4.01 -1.36 0.96
CA LYS A 27 -3.04 -1.32 2.05
C LYS A 27 -2.03 -2.43 1.76
N LYS A 28 -0.87 -2.03 1.25
CA LYS A 28 0.25 -2.93 1.07
C LYS A 28 0.69 -3.30 2.47
N ASP A 29 0.53 -4.56 2.84
CA ASP A 29 0.95 -5.03 4.16
C ASP A 29 2.48 -5.17 4.13
N SER A 30 3.17 -4.07 4.43
CA SER A 30 4.63 -4.00 4.42
C SER A 30 5.27 -5.03 5.35
N SER A 31 4.54 -5.48 6.38
CA SER A 31 5.00 -6.52 7.28
C SER A 31 5.07 -7.89 6.58
N GLN A 32 4.04 -8.26 5.81
CA GLN A 32 4.04 -9.50 5.04
C GLN A 32 5.14 -9.52 3.98
N GLU A 33 5.40 -8.40 3.31
CA GLU A 33 6.48 -8.31 2.32
C GLU A 33 7.86 -8.54 2.97
N LEU A 34 8.12 -7.93 4.12
CA LEU A 34 9.35 -8.14 4.89
C LEU A 34 9.55 -9.61 5.29
N PHE A 35 8.51 -10.25 5.81
CA PHE A 35 8.58 -11.66 6.17
C PHE A 35 8.85 -12.54 4.95
N ASN A 36 8.15 -12.30 3.84
CA ASN A 36 8.37 -13.04 2.61
C ASN A 36 9.79 -12.88 2.07
N GLU A 37 10.35 -11.67 2.09
CA GLU A 37 11.74 -11.44 1.68
C GLU A 37 12.73 -12.21 2.54
N PHE A 38 12.57 -12.17 3.87
CA PHE A 38 13.45 -12.88 4.80
C PHE A 38 13.37 -14.41 4.64
N PHE A 39 12.17 -14.96 4.54
CA PHE A 39 11.99 -16.41 4.38
C PHE A 39 12.46 -16.90 3.01
N ASN A 40 12.36 -16.08 1.97
CA ASN A 40 12.91 -16.41 0.65
C ASN A 40 14.45 -16.39 0.62
N SER A 41 15.11 -15.56 1.43
CA SER A 41 16.57 -15.52 1.48
C SER A 41 17.17 -16.64 2.33
N SER A 42 16.48 -17.04 3.39
CA SER A 42 17.06 -17.89 4.44
C SER A 42 16.44 -19.28 4.54
N ASN A 43 15.29 -19.54 3.89
CA ASN A 43 14.52 -20.81 3.89
C ASN A 43 14.18 -21.41 5.29
N ASP A 44 14.59 -20.74 6.37
CA ASP A 44 14.50 -21.22 7.73
C ASP A 44 13.40 -20.49 8.51
N LYS A 45 12.69 -21.24 9.37
CA LYS A 45 11.72 -20.66 10.31
C LYS A 45 12.46 -19.83 11.36
N ILE A 46 11.87 -18.71 11.78
CA ILE A 46 12.40 -17.93 12.90
C ILE A 46 12.28 -18.77 14.19
N ASN A 47 13.39 -18.95 14.89
CA ASN A 47 13.57 -19.69 16.11
C ASN A 47 14.50 -18.91 17.07
N SER A 48 14.73 -19.43 18.28
CA SER A 48 15.56 -18.77 19.28
C SER A 48 17.02 -18.58 18.85
N SER A 49 17.54 -19.40 17.93
CA SER A 49 18.91 -19.30 17.44
C SER A 49 19.11 -18.27 16.32
N ASN A 50 18.09 -18.00 15.50
CA ASN A 50 18.21 -17.12 14.32
C ASN A 50 17.40 -15.82 14.41
N TYR A 51 16.73 -15.56 15.54
CA TYR A 51 15.93 -14.34 15.70
C TYR A 51 16.79 -13.07 15.54
N LEU A 52 18.06 -13.11 15.97
CA LEU A 52 18.99 -11.99 15.82
C LEU A 52 19.26 -11.65 14.36
N ASP A 53 19.35 -12.65 13.49
CA ASP A 53 19.55 -12.47 12.06
C ASP A 53 18.34 -11.76 11.44
N PHE A 54 17.13 -12.11 11.88
CA PHE A 54 15.91 -11.42 11.48
C PHE A 54 15.88 -9.96 11.96
N ILE A 55 16.31 -9.69 13.19
CA ILE A 55 16.43 -8.31 13.70
C ILE A 55 17.44 -7.50 12.88
N SER A 56 18.59 -8.09 12.54
CA SER A 56 19.60 -7.45 11.70
C SER A 56 19.03 -7.11 10.32
N PHE A 57 18.33 -8.06 9.70
CA PHE A 57 17.69 -7.87 8.40
C PHE A 57 16.67 -6.72 8.40
N ILE A 58 15.82 -6.64 9.42
CA ILE A 58 14.85 -5.55 9.59
C ILE A 58 15.56 -4.19 9.68
N ASN A 59 16.63 -4.13 10.48
CA ASN A 59 17.39 -2.90 10.69
C ASN A 59 18.07 -2.42 9.39
N GLU A 60 18.65 -3.33 8.60
CA GLU A 60 19.25 -3.01 7.29
C GLU A 60 18.22 -2.44 6.30
N LYS A 61 16.97 -2.89 6.39
CA LYS A 61 15.85 -2.39 5.59
C LYS A 61 15.25 -1.07 6.12
N GLY A 62 15.81 -0.52 7.21
CA GLY A 62 15.41 0.76 7.79
C GLY A 62 14.19 0.69 8.71
N TYR A 63 13.77 -0.51 9.10
CA TYR A 63 12.65 -0.71 10.01
C TYR A 63 13.13 -0.81 11.46
N HIS A 64 12.26 -0.46 12.40
CA HIS A 64 12.53 -0.54 13.82
C HIS A 64 11.31 -1.09 14.57
N ILE A 65 11.55 -1.93 15.57
CA ILE A 65 10.48 -2.51 16.40
C ILE A 65 10.01 -1.45 17.40
N VAL A 66 8.77 -1.01 17.25
CA VAL A 66 8.13 -0.09 18.19
C VAL A 66 7.32 -0.90 19.19
N LYS A 67 7.59 -0.70 20.48
CA LYS A 67 6.74 -1.22 21.55
C LYS A 67 5.44 -0.43 21.57
N LYS A 68 4.32 -1.13 21.38
CA LYS A 68 2.98 -0.55 21.44
C LYS A 68 2.50 -0.43 22.89
#